data_AF-A0A3C1Z151-F1
#
_entry.id   AF-A0A3C1Z151-F1
#
_cell.length_a   1.000
_cell.length_b   1.000
_cell.length_c   1.000
_cell.angle_alpha   90.00
_cell.angle_beta   90.00
_cell.angle_gamma   90.00
#
_symmetry.space_group_name_H-M   'P 1'
#
loop_
_entity.id
_entity.type
_entity.pdbx_description
1 polymer ?
#
loop_
_entity_poly.entity_id
_entity_poly.type
_entity_poly.pdbx_seq_one_letter_code
_entity_poly.pdbx_strand_id
1 'polypeptide(L)' 'MNAAQTLHFALPQFQAFSVLLVRIAGIISVFPILNTRTIPMPVKAGLVTMLGLVLAPIIQLPSLPADPVLAVAGIGSE' A
#
# COMPACT_ATOMS: atom_id res chain seq x y z
N MET A 1 1.94 -9.43 22.38
CA MET A 1 2.57 -9.13 21.07
C MET A 1 3.53 -7.98 21.29
N ASN A 2 4.83 -8.18 21.03
CA ASN A 2 5.84 -7.15 21.25
C ASN A 2 5.72 -6.05 20.17
N ALA A 3 5.77 -4.77 20.57
CA ALA A 3 5.59 -3.64 19.65
C ALA A 3 6.60 -3.65 18.48
N ALA A 4 7.81 -4.16 18.74
CA ALA A 4 8.85 -4.34 17.72
C ALA A 4 8.47 -5.38 16.65
N GLN A 5 7.79 -6.47 17.03
CA GLN A 5 7.34 -7.49 16.07
C GLN A 5 6.23 -6.94 15.17
N THR A 6 5.25 -6.23 15.73
CA THR A 6 4.21 -5.57 14.93
C THR A 6 4.79 -4.54 13.95
N LEU A 7 5.84 -3.83 14.34
CA LEU A 7 6.50 -2.85 13.47
C LEU A 7 7.22 -3.53 12.30
N HIS A 8 7.93 -4.64 12.57
CA HIS A 8 8.66 -5.39 11.53
C HIS A 8 7.75 -5.93 10.43
N PHE A 9 6.53 -6.36 10.78
CA PHE A 9 5.54 -6.82 9.80
C PHE A 9 4.76 -5.68 9.12
N ALA A 10 4.45 -4.61 9.85
CA ALA A 10 3.69 -3.49 9.31
C ALA A 10 4.52 -2.63 8.33
N LEU A 11 5.84 -2.54 8.54
CA LEU A 11 6.72 -1.70 7.70
C LEU A 11 6.76 -2.13 6.22
N PRO A 12 7.04 -3.40 5.87
CA PRO A 12 7.02 -3.86 4.48
C PRO A 12 5.65 -3.69 3.83
N GLN A 13 4.58 -3.93 4.60
CA GLN A 13 3.21 -3.78 4.11
C GLN A 13 2.87 -2.31 3.80
N PHE A 14 3.23 -1.39 4.70
CA PHE A 14 3.01 0.04 4.48
C PHE A 14 3.82 0.57 3.29
N GLN A 15 5.06 0.12 3.12
CA GLN A 15 5.89 0.48 1.97
C GLN A 15 5.26 0.01 0.66
N ALA A 16 4.81 -1.25 0.60
CA ALA A 16 4.18 -1.81 -0.59
C ALA A 16 2.87 -1.06 -0.94
N PHE A 17 2.05 -0.72 0.06
CA PHE A 17 0.86 0.11 -0.14
C PHE A 17 1.20 1.54 -0.59
N SER A 18 2.26 2.14 -0.05
CA SER A 18 2.71 3.47 -0.47
C SER A 18 3.17 3.48 -1.94
N VAL A 19 3.92 2.46 -2.38
CA VAL A 19 4.33 2.29 -3.78
C VAL A 19 3.10 2.15 -4.69
N LEU A 20 2.08 1.41 -4.26
CA LEU A 20 0.82 1.28 -4.98
C LEU A 20 0.14 2.64 -5.18
N LEU A 21 -0.01 3.42 -4.10
CA LEU A 21 -0.63 4.75 -4.16
C LEU A 21 0.13 5.68 -5.10
N VAL A 22 1.47 5.69 -5.04
CA VAL A 22 2.30 6.51 -5.93
C VAL A 22 2.09 6.13 -7.39
N ARG A 23 1.98 4.84 -7.73
CA ARG A 23 1.69 4.39 -9.11
C ARG A 23 0.32 4.87 -9.59
N ILE A 24 -0.71 4.70 -8.76
CA ILE A 24 -2.08 5.13 -9.10
C ILE A 24 -2.13 6.65 -9.29
N ALA A 25 -1.47 7.40 -8.41
CA ALA A 25 -1.36 8.86 -8.54
C ALA A 25 -0.64 9.27 -9.82
N GLY A 26 0.46 8.60 -10.19
CA GLY A 26 1.17 8.83 -11.44
C GLY A 26 0.27 8.60 -12.67
N ILE A 27 -0.47 7.50 -12.70
CA ILE A 27 -1.43 7.19 -13.77
C ILE A 27 -2.53 8.27 -13.85
N ILE A 28 -3.10 8.68 -12.71
CA ILE A 28 -4.14 9.71 -12.68
C ILE A 28 -3.60 11.07 -13.12
N SER A 29 -2.33 11.39 -12.83
CA SER A 29 -1.71 12.66 -13.21
C SER A 29 -1.54 12.84 -14.72
N VAL A 30 -1.31 11.74 -15.45
CA VAL A 30 -1.19 11.77 -16.92
C VAL A 30 -2.54 11.72 -17.63
N PHE A 31 -3.63 11.41 -16.92
CA PHE A 31 -4.96 11.36 -17.49
C PHE A 31 -5.47 12.78 -17.82
N PRO A 32 -5.75 13.13 -19.09
CA PRO A 32 -6.10 14.50 -19.48
C PRO A 32 -7.41 14.99 -18.84
N ILE A 33 -8.35 14.08 -18.59
CA ILE A 33 -9.63 14.36 -17.94
C ILE A 33 -9.44 14.70 -16.45
N LEU A 34 -8.58 13.95 -15.76
CA LEU A 34 -8.36 14.10 -14.32
C LEU A 34 -7.27 15.12 -13.98
N ASN A 35 -6.41 15.48 -14.92
CA ASN A 35 -5.36 16.48 -14.74
C ASN A 35 -5.84 17.93 -14.92
N THR A 36 -7.09 18.12 -15.34
CA THR A 36 -7.67 19.45 -15.51
C THR A 36 -7.90 20.16 -14.15
N ARG A 37 -7.90 21.51 -14.15
CA ARG A 37 -8.14 22.35 -12.96
C ARG A 37 -9.58 22.35 -12.45
N THR A 38 -10.54 21.77 -13.17
CA THR A 38 -11.94 21.70 -12.72
C THR A 38 -12.16 20.67 -11.61
N ILE A 39 -11.30 19.65 -11.49
CA ILE A 39 -11.41 18.68 -10.39
C ILE A 39 -10.52 19.14 -9.23
N PRO A 40 -11.09 19.37 -8.03
CA PRO A 40 -10.32 19.81 -6.87
C PRO A 40 -9.39 18.70 -6.36
N MET A 41 -8.21 19.09 -5.86
CA MET A 41 -7.19 18.20 -5.31
C MET A 41 -7.72 17.12 -4.33
N PRO A 42 -8.63 17.43 -3.37
CA PRO A 42 -9.16 16.41 -2.46
C PRO A 42 -9.92 15.28 -3.17
N VAL A 43 -10.59 15.56 -4.28
CA VAL A 43 -11.31 14.53 -5.06
C VAL A 43 -10.32 13.59 -5.75
N LYS A 44 -9.22 14.14 -6.29
CA LYS A 44 -8.15 13.31 -6.90
C LYS A 44 -7.48 12.43 -5.85
N ALA A 45 -7.19 12.98 -4.68
CA ALA A 45 -6.62 12.22 -3.56
C ALA A 45 -7.58 11.12 -3.09
N GLY A 46 -8.87 11.42 -2.96
CA GLY A 46 -9.90 10.44 -2.62
C GLY A 46 -9.99 9.30 -3.63
N LEU A 47 -9.92 9.62 -4.93
CA LEU A 47 -9.92 8.62 -6.01
C LEU A 47 -8.68 7.72 -5.95
N VAL A 48 -7.48 8.29 -5.77
CA VAL A 48 -6.23 7.52 -5.63
C VAL A 48 -6.33 6.56 -4.45
N THR A 49 -6.83 7.03 -3.30
CA THR A 49 -6.99 6.20 -2.09
C THR A 49 -8.03 5.11 -2.28
N MET A 50 -9.20 5.43 -2.85
CA MET A 50 -10.25 4.45 -3.15
C MET A 50 -9.75 3.33 -4.08
N LEU A 51 -9.09 3.71 -5.17
CA LEU A 51 -8.47 2.74 -6.08
C LEU A 51 -7.37 1.93 -5.37
N GLY A 52 -6.53 2.58 -4.56
CA GLY A 52 -5.51 1.91 -3.77
C GLY A 52 -6.09 0.84 -2.84
N LEU A 53 -7.20 1.12 -2.15
CA LEU A 53 -7.86 0.17 -1.26
C LEU A 53 -8.52 -0.98 -2.01
N VAL A 54 -9.16 -0.71 -3.15
CA VAL A 54 -9.78 -1.75 -3.99
C VAL A 54 -8.72 -2.66 -4.63
N LEU A 55 -7.59 -2.09 -5.06
CA LEU A 55 -6.51 -2.85 -5.68
C LEU A 55 -5.57 -3.52 -4.67
N ALA A 56 -5.54 -3.08 -3.41
CA ALA A 56 -4.68 -3.63 -2.36
C ALA A 56 -4.78 -5.15 -2.18
N PRO A 57 -5.97 -5.80 -2.16
CA PRO A 57 -6.05 -7.26 -2.08
C PRO A 57 -5.81 -7.97 -3.42
N ILE A 58 -5.91 -7.26 -4.55
CA ILE A 58 -5.76 -7.83 -5.90
C ILE A 58 -4.29 -7.93 -6.25
N ILE A 59 -3.50 -6.93 -5.85
CA ILE A 59 -2.06 -6.90 -6.03
C ILE A 59 -1.48 -7.62 -4.83
N GLN A 60 -0.75 -8.71 -5.06
CA GLN A 60 -0.11 -9.50 -4.00
C GLN A 60 0.93 -8.63 -3.28
N LEU A 61 0.47 -7.85 -2.29
CA LEU A 61 1.31 -7.17 -1.33
C LEU A 61 2.02 -8.24 -0.49
N PRO A 62 3.23 -7.97 0.03
CA PRO A 62 3.93 -8.91 0.90
C PRO A 62 2.97 -9.39 2.00
N SER A 63 2.61 -10.66 1.94
CA SER A 63 1.65 -11.24 2.88
C SER A 63 2.29 -11.28 4.25
N LEU A 64 1.58 -10.79 5.27
CA LEU A 64 1.95 -11.12 6.64
C LEU A 64 1.96 -12.65 6.75
N PRO A 65 3.03 -13.26 7.29
CA PRO A 65 3.03 -14.69 7.56
C PRO A 65 1.81 -14.99 8.45
N ALA A 66 0.85 -15.75 7.93
CA ALA A 66 -0.37 -16.11 8.66
C ALA A 66 -0.05 -17.00 9.88
N ASP A 67 1.10 -17.66 9.84
CA ASP A 67 1.64 -18.46 10.93
C ASP A 67 2.68 -17.64 11.73
N PRO A 68 2.39 -17.27 13.00
CA PRO A 68 3.35 -16.58 13.85
C PRO A 68 4.64 -17.39 14.07
N VAL A 69 4.63 -18.71 13.86
CA VAL A 69 5.83 -19.57 13.95
C VAL A 69 6.73 -19.36 12.73
N LEU A 70 6.18 -19.31 11.52
CA LEU A 70 6.95 -19.01 10.29
C LEU A 70 7.50 -17.58 10.30
N ALA A 71 6.74 -16.65 10.89
CA ALA A 71 7.15 -15.27 11.08
C ALA A 71 8.38 -15.13 12.00
N VAL A 72 8.50 -15.99 13.01
CA VAL A 72 9.65 -16.05 13.92
C VAL A 72 10.80 -16.89 13.36
N ALA A 73 10.50 -17.91 12.56
CA ALA A 73 11.51 -18.73 11.90
C ALA A 73 12.33 -17.93 10.87
N GLY A 74 11.68 -17.04 10.09
CA GLY A 74 12.36 -16.21 9.08
C GLY A 74 13.40 -15.26 9.68
N ILE A 75 13.07 -14.61 10.80
CA ILE A 75 13.99 -13.68 11.52
C ILE A 75 15.09 -14.39 12.31
N GLY A 76 14.99 -15.70 12.56
CA GLY A 76 16.08 -16.50 13.13
C GLY A 76 17.07 -17.01 12.08
N SER A 77 16.72 -16.89 10.79
CA SER A 77 17.54 -17.28 9.64
C SER A 77 18.21 -16.10 8.91
N GLU A 78 17.97 -14.88 9.38
CA GLU A 78 18.71 -13.65 9.02
C GLU A 78 19.75 -13.35 10.09
#